data_AF-A0A951V8J1-F1
#
_entry.id   AF-A0A951V8J1-F1
#
_cell.length_a   1.000
_cell.length_b   1.000
_cell.length_c   1.000
_cell.angle_alpha   90.00
_cell.angle_beta   90.00
_cell.angle_gamma   90.00
#
_symmetry.space_group_name_H-M   'P 1'
#
loop_
_entity.id
_entity.type
_entity.pdbx_description
1 polymer ?
#
loop_
_entity_poly.entity_id
_entity_poly.type
_entity_poly.pdbx_seq_one_letter_code
_entity_poly.pdbx_strand_id
1 'polypeptide(L)'
;MKKHYPTLVLKSLYFIPEKLVIAFGLLMWFIPIVMAQEDPISLKVPVHFTGTTCMTQEDVDAAYTEFVNGASYQGGCNGNLTIDSPLDAPPFCGGSVVVTWTVTSNCDGEEDLFVQEARTFTIPDAPLVDLTLPADYTGTECMTQDAVNTAFDDWLADAASTGGC
;
A
#
# COMPACT_ATOMS: atom_id res chain seq x y z
N MET A 1 18.02 -17.97 10.40
CA MET A 1 17.89 -17.56 8.98
C MET A 1 19.07 -18.14 8.23
N LYS A 2 18.90 -19.31 7.59
CA LYS A 2 19.97 -19.94 6.81
C LYS A 2 20.07 -19.18 5.50
N LYS A 3 21.20 -18.50 5.24
CA LYS A 3 21.51 -17.97 3.91
C LYS A 3 21.66 -19.16 2.97
N HIS A 4 20.65 -19.40 2.13
CA HIS A 4 20.76 -20.30 1.00
C HIS A 4 21.54 -19.55 -0.08
N TYR A 5 22.70 -20.08 -0.44
CA TYR A 5 23.47 -19.63 -1.60
C TYR A 5 23.16 -20.64 -2.73
N PRO A 6 22.61 -20.21 -3.88
CA PRO A 6 22.35 -21.11 -4.98
C PRO A 6 23.68 -21.59 -5.60
N THR A 7 23.64 -22.82 -6.11
CA THR A 7 24.82 -23.53 -6.63
C THR A 7 25.04 -23.08 -8.07
N LEU A 8 26.20 -22.46 -8.33
CA LEU A 8 26.65 -21.97 -9.64
C LEU A 8 26.36 -22.95 -10.80
N VAL A 9 25.37 -22.64 -11.64
CA VAL A 9 25.15 -23.33 -12.91
C VAL A 9 26.05 -22.69 -13.97
N LEU A 10 27.16 -23.35 -14.32
CA LEU A 10 27.95 -23.02 -15.52
C LEU A 10 27.10 -23.33 -16.77
N LYS A 11 26.39 -22.33 -17.31
CA LYS A 11 25.76 -22.44 -18.63
C LYS A 11 26.41 -21.46 -19.62
N SER A 12 27.16 -22.05 -20.54
CA SER A 12 27.38 -21.62 -21.92
C SER A 12 28.10 -20.28 -22.16
N LEU A 13 29.42 -20.32 -22.27
CA LEU A 13 30.19 -19.35 -23.06
C LEU A 13 31.05 -20.09 -24.09
N TYR A 14 30.60 -19.94 -25.34
CA TYR A 14 31.38 -19.97 -26.58
C TYR A 14 32.02 -21.29 -27.03
N PHE A 15 31.44 -21.83 -28.10
CA PHE A 15 32.03 -22.79 -29.02
C PHE A 15 33.34 -22.20 -29.59
N ILE A 16 34.49 -22.47 -28.97
CA ILE A 16 35.80 -22.19 -29.58
C ILE A 16 36.06 -23.34 -30.55
N PRO A 17 36.07 -23.12 -31.89
CA PRO A 17 36.48 -24.18 -32.80
C PRO A 17 37.92 -24.57 -32.45
N GLU A 18 38.17 -25.86 -32.24
CA GLU A 18 39.45 -26.45 -31.76
C GLU A 18 40.71 -26.04 -32.56
N LYS A 19 40.56 -25.31 -33.67
CA LYS A 19 41.65 -24.83 -34.52
C LYS A 19 42.27 -23.49 -34.10
N LEU A 20 41.74 -22.81 -33.07
CA LEU A 20 42.28 -21.54 -32.59
C LEU A 20 42.84 -21.61 -31.16
N VAL A 21 43.57 -22.68 -30.82
CA VAL A 21 44.25 -22.82 -29.52
C VAL A 21 45.78 -22.91 -29.64
N ILE A 22 46.36 -22.91 -30.86
CA ILE A 22 47.79 -23.27 -31.05
C ILE A 22 48.58 -22.24 -31.87
N ALA A 23 48.27 -20.95 -31.78
CA ALA A 23 49.13 -19.94 -32.40
C ALA A 23 49.13 -18.63 -31.60
N PHE A 24 50.29 -18.33 -30.99
CA PHE A 24 50.68 -17.06 -30.36
C PHE A 24 49.93 -16.76 -29.04
N GLY A 25 50.42 -17.15 -27.86
CA GLY A 25 51.74 -16.80 -27.35
C GLY A 25 51.79 -15.32 -26.96
N LEU A 26 51.45 -15.02 -25.69
CA LEU A 26 51.86 -13.83 -24.91
C LEU A 26 50.96 -12.57 -24.76
N LEU A 27 49.65 -12.54 -25.11
CA LEU A 27 48.86 -11.32 -24.83
C LEU A 27 47.35 -11.49 -24.54
N MET A 28 46.92 -12.44 -23.70
CA MET A 28 45.47 -12.57 -23.42
C MET A 28 45.06 -13.22 -22.08
N TRP A 29 45.88 -13.16 -21.02
CA TRP A 29 45.64 -13.98 -19.81
C TRP A 29 45.30 -13.21 -18.51
N PHE A 30 44.72 -12.01 -18.62
CA PHE A 30 43.98 -11.38 -17.53
C PHE A 30 42.74 -10.67 -18.07
N ILE A 31 41.90 -11.40 -18.81
CA ILE A 31 40.50 -10.98 -18.87
C ILE A 31 39.91 -11.48 -17.55
N PRO A 32 39.60 -10.60 -16.56
CA PRO A 32 38.82 -11.05 -15.42
C PRO A 32 37.54 -11.64 -15.97
N ILE A 33 37.28 -12.91 -15.69
CA ILE A 33 35.96 -13.51 -15.89
C ILE A 33 35.01 -12.64 -15.05
N VAL A 34 34.29 -11.73 -15.69
CA VAL A 34 33.17 -11.05 -15.03
C VAL A 34 32.11 -12.12 -14.88
N MET A 35 32.01 -12.68 -13.68
CA MET A 35 30.83 -13.44 -13.29
C MET A 35 29.65 -12.48 -13.34
N ALA A 36 28.74 -12.66 -14.29
CA ALA A 36 27.45 -11.99 -14.25
C ALA A 36 26.66 -12.63 -13.09
N GLN A 37 26.82 -12.10 -11.88
CA GLN A 37 25.96 -12.44 -10.76
C GLN A 37 24.63 -11.75 -11.00
N GLU A 38 23.53 -12.51 -11.07
CA GLU A 38 22.19 -11.96 -11.21
C GLU A 38 21.82 -11.14 -9.96
N ASP A 39 21.25 -9.95 -10.18
CA ASP A 39 20.82 -9.06 -9.10
C ASP A 39 19.59 -9.65 -8.39
N PRO A 40 19.56 -9.70 -7.04
CA PRO A 40 18.42 -10.24 -6.30
C PRO A 40 17.16 -9.40 -6.53
N ILE A 41 15.99 -10.03 -6.45
CA ILE A 41 14.70 -9.33 -6.51
C ILE A 41 14.61 -8.30 -5.38
N SER A 42 14.36 -7.05 -5.74
CA SER A 42 14.11 -5.95 -4.82
C SER A 42 12.71 -5.39 -5.10
N LEU A 43 11.74 -5.78 -4.27
CA LEU A 43 10.38 -5.23 -4.30
C LEU A 43 10.30 -3.95 -3.45
N LYS A 44 9.76 -2.88 -4.03
CA LYS A 44 9.44 -1.63 -3.32
C LYS A 44 7.94 -1.39 -3.43
N VAL A 45 7.24 -1.51 -2.30
CA VAL A 45 5.82 -1.19 -2.18
C VAL A 45 5.59 0.13 -1.44
N PRO A 46 4.41 0.74 -1.56
CA PRO A 46 4.03 1.89 -0.74
C PRO A 46 4.15 1.63 0.76
N VAL A 47 4.16 2.70 1.55
CA VAL A 47 3.96 2.60 3.00
C VAL A 47 2.48 2.39 3.30
N HIS A 48 2.12 1.99 4.52
CA HIS A 48 0.72 1.96 4.95
C HIS A 48 0.06 3.32 4.76
N PHE A 49 -1.17 3.33 4.23
CA PHE A 49 -1.93 4.55 4.02
C PHE A 49 -2.99 4.71 5.10
N THR A 50 -3.11 5.92 5.64
CA THR A 50 -4.18 6.32 6.55
C THR A 50 -4.71 7.67 6.09
N GLY A 51 -5.94 7.68 5.59
CA GLY A 51 -6.60 8.89 5.11
C GLY A 51 -7.17 9.75 6.23
N THR A 52 -7.85 10.83 5.85
CA THR A 52 -8.68 11.60 6.76
C THR A 52 -10.10 11.03 6.83
N THR A 53 -10.78 11.18 7.96
CA THR A 53 -12.20 10.83 8.09
C THR A 53 -13.03 11.66 7.12
N CYS A 54 -13.97 11.03 6.42
CA CYS A 54 -15.10 11.69 5.79
C CYS A 54 -14.75 12.61 4.61
N MET A 55 -13.91 12.06 3.74
CA MET A 55 -13.66 12.62 2.40
C MET A 55 -14.80 12.26 1.43
N THR A 56 -14.71 12.66 0.17
CA THR A 56 -15.60 12.09 -0.86
C THR A 56 -15.13 10.69 -1.24
N GLN A 57 -16.05 9.84 -1.71
CA GLN A 57 -15.66 8.51 -2.21
C GLN A 57 -14.70 8.62 -3.41
N GLU A 58 -14.88 9.63 -4.28
CA GLU A 58 -14.01 9.88 -5.42
C GLU A 58 -12.55 10.15 -5.00
N ASP A 59 -12.34 10.94 -3.95
CA ASP A 59 -10.98 11.20 -3.43
C ASP A 59 -10.33 9.93 -2.86
N VAL A 60 -11.12 9.09 -2.18
CA VAL A 60 -10.65 7.81 -1.63
C VAL A 60 -10.30 6.83 -2.74
N ASP A 61 -11.13 6.73 -3.78
CA ASP A 61 -10.90 5.88 -4.93
C ASP A 61 -9.65 6.30 -5.71
N ALA A 62 -9.42 7.61 -5.86
CA ALA A 62 -8.22 8.16 -6.48
C ALA A 62 -6.96 7.81 -5.67
N ALA A 63 -6.98 8.04 -4.34
CA ALA A 63 -5.87 7.70 -3.46
C ALA A 63 -5.59 6.19 -3.42
N TYR A 64 -6.63 5.36 -3.44
CA TYR A 64 -6.50 3.90 -3.48
C TYR A 64 -5.90 3.43 -4.81
N THR A 65 -6.31 4.03 -5.93
CA THR A 65 -5.74 3.72 -7.26
C THR A 65 -4.24 4.04 -7.30
N GLU A 66 -3.82 5.18 -6.75
CA GLU A 66 -2.39 5.52 -6.66
C GLU A 66 -1.64 4.56 -5.73
N PHE A 67 -2.22 4.22 -4.58
CA PHE A 67 -1.66 3.26 -3.64
C PHE A 67 -1.44 1.87 -4.27
N VAL A 68 -2.45 1.29 -4.92
CA VAL A 68 -2.36 -0.04 -5.56
C VAL A 68 -1.26 -0.06 -6.63
N ASN A 69 -1.16 1.01 -7.44
CA ASN A 69 -0.20 1.11 -8.54
C ASN A 69 1.19 1.63 -8.13
N GLY A 70 1.40 2.00 -6.87
CA GLY A 70 2.65 2.59 -6.39
C GLY A 70 3.80 1.60 -6.19
N ALA A 71 3.59 0.30 -6.46
CA ALA A 71 4.63 -0.71 -6.32
C ALA A 71 5.53 -0.80 -7.55
N SER A 72 6.80 -1.12 -7.32
CA SER A 72 7.80 -1.36 -8.35
C SER A 72 8.78 -2.43 -7.90
N TYR A 73 9.46 -3.09 -8.84
CA TYR A 73 10.49 -4.05 -8.51
C TYR A 73 11.69 -3.93 -9.46
N GLN A 74 12.84 -4.40 -9.00
CA GLN A 74 14.09 -4.49 -9.76
C GLN A 74 14.78 -5.83 -9.49
N GLY A 75 15.73 -6.21 -10.35
CA GLY A 75 16.44 -7.49 -10.25
C GLY A 75 15.59 -8.68 -10.70
N GLY A 76 16.14 -9.88 -10.51
CA GLY A 76 15.55 -11.14 -10.99
C GLY A 76 15.64 -11.33 -12.51
N CYS A 77 15.12 -12.46 -12.96
CA CYS A 77 15.01 -12.85 -14.37
C CYS A 77 13.57 -13.22 -14.67
N ASN A 78 13.06 -12.76 -15.81
CA ASN A 78 11.66 -12.99 -16.21
C ASN A 78 10.67 -12.61 -15.09
N GLY A 79 10.94 -11.48 -14.42
CA GLY A 79 10.15 -11.02 -13.28
C GLY A 79 8.69 -10.76 -13.66
N ASN A 80 7.78 -11.13 -12.77
CA ASN A 80 6.36 -10.85 -12.90
C ASN A 80 5.82 -10.33 -11.57
N LEU A 81 5.24 -9.13 -11.58
CA LEU A 81 4.58 -8.52 -10.43
C LEU A 81 3.08 -8.81 -10.53
N THR A 82 2.54 -9.48 -9.52
CA THR A 82 1.10 -9.65 -9.31
C THR A 82 0.65 -8.84 -8.10
N ILE A 83 -0.58 -8.34 -8.19
CA ILE A 83 -1.21 -7.55 -7.13
C ILE A 83 -2.51 -8.26 -6.77
N ASP A 84 -2.65 -8.61 -5.50
CA ASP A 84 -3.89 -9.12 -4.92
C ASP A 84 -4.50 -8.00 -4.06
N SER A 85 -5.61 -7.46 -4.54
CA SER A 85 -6.31 -6.33 -3.94
C SER A 85 -7.82 -6.42 -4.20
N PRO A 86 -8.66 -5.92 -3.28
CA PRO A 86 -10.04 -5.59 -3.59
C PRO A 86 -10.12 -4.63 -4.79
N LEU A 87 -11.15 -4.81 -5.63
CA LEU A 87 -11.40 -3.94 -6.79
C LEU A 87 -11.77 -2.52 -6.34
N ASP A 88 -12.61 -2.44 -5.30
CA ASP A 88 -13.13 -1.19 -4.77
C ASP A 88 -12.35 -0.76 -3.52
N ALA A 89 -12.18 0.54 -3.36
CA ALA A 89 -11.62 1.14 -2.16
C ALA A 89 -12.58 0.95 -0.96
N PRO A 90 -12.10 1.07 0.29
CA PRO A 90 -13.01 1.08 1.43
C PRO A 90 -13.96 2.31 1.40
N PRO A 91 -15.05 2.28 2.17
CA PRO A 91 -15.95 3.41 2.29
C PRO A 91 -15.22 4.68 2.78
N PHE A 92 -15.67 5.84 2.29
CA PHE A 92 -15.09 7.16 2.61
C PHE A 92 -15.17 7.58 4.09
N CYS A 93 -15.92 6.84 4.89
CA CYS A 93 -16.28 7.16 6.27
C CYS A 93 -15.94 6.02 7.25
N GLY A 94 -15.01 5.16 6.87
CA GLY A 94 -14.59 4.04 7.70
C GLY A 94 -14.28 2.80 6.89
N GLY A 95 -13.31 2.04 7.38
CA GLY A 95 -12.94 0.74 6.81
C GLY A 95 -11.47 0.64 6.45
N SER A 96 -11.06 -0.59 6.13
CA SER A 96 -9.69 -0.88 5.72
C SER A 96 -9.67 -2.03 4.73
N VAL A 97 -8.75 -1.95 3.79
CA VAL A 97 -8.39 -3.05 2.88
C VAL A 97 -6.92 -3.39 3.03
N VAL A 98 -6.56 -4.63 2.65
CA VAL A 98 -5.18 -5.10 2.58
C VAL A 98 -4.86 -5.34 1.11
N VAL A 99 -3.72 -4.81 0.66
CA VAL A 99 -3.18 -5.03 -0.68
C VAL A 99 -1.88 -5.78 -0.56
N THR A 100 -1.70 -6.79 -1.39
CA THR A 100 -0.55 -7.67 -1.38
C THR A 100 0.11 -7.66 -2.76
N TRP A 101 1.41 -7.36 -2.79
CA TRP A 101 2.23 -7.41 -4.00
C TRP A 101 3.16 -8.61 -3.94
N THR A 102 3.20 -9.39 -5.01
CA THR A 102 4.07 -10.56 -5.15
C THR A 102 4.88 -10.44 -6.42
N VAL A 103 6.20 -10.51 -6.32
CA VAL A 103 7.10 -10.62 -7.47
C VAL A 103 7.59 -12.05 -7.55
N THR A 104 7.37 -12.71 -8.68
CA THR A 104 7.95 -14.02 -9.00
C THR A 104 9.06 -13.85 -10.04
N SER A 105 10.14 -14.62 -9.92
CA SER A 105 11.28 -14.63 -10.84
C SER A 105 11.69 -16.07 -11.13
N ASN A 106 11.96 -16.36 -12.40
CA ASN A 106 12.45 -17.67 -12.86
C ASN A 106 13.71 -17.46 -13.71
N CYS A 107 14.85 -17.87 -13.14
CA CYS A 107 16.16 -17.80 -13.79
C CYS A 107 16.59 -19.21 -14.19
N ASP A 108 16.66 -19.48 -15.50
CA ASP A 108 17.31 -20.63 -16.15
C ASP A 108 17.15 -22.05 -15.52
N GLY A 109 16.01 -22.30 -14.87
CA GLY A 109 15.65 -23.58 -14.26
C GLY A 109 16.10 -23.74 -12.80
N GLU A 110 16.47 -22.66 -12.12
CA GLU A 110 16.54 -22.61 -10.66
C GLU A 110 15.13 -22.59 -10.04
N GLU A 111 15.03 -22.80 -8.73
CA GLU A 111 13.74 -22.74 -8.03
C GLU A 111 13.11 -21.35 -8.15
N ASP A 112 11.78 -21.31 -8.34
CA ASP A 112 11.04 -20.06 -8.45
C ASP A 112 11.28 -19.20 -7.20
N LEU A 113 11.90 -18.03 -7.40
CA LEU A 113 12.09 -17.07 -6.33
C LEU A 113 10.88 -16.15 -6.29
N PHE A 114 10.36 -15.91 -5.08
CA PHE A 114 9.30 -14.94 -4.88
C PHE A 114 9.56 -14.02 -3.69
N VAL A 115 9.17 -12.76 -3.85
CA VAL A 115 9.17 -11.75 -2.79
C VAL A 115 7.76 -11.21 -2.69
N GLN A 116 7.21 -11.18 -1.48
CA GLN A 116 5.85 -10.76 -1.22
C GLN A 116 5.81 -9.76 -0.07
N GLU A 117 5.03 -8.69 -0.26
CA GLU A 117 4.75 -7.71 0.78
C GLU A 117 3.29 -7.31 0.79
N ALA A 118 2.75 -7.00 1.97
CA ALA A 118 1.40 -6.52 2.15
C ALA A 118 1.37 -5.16 2.87
N ARG A 119 0.39 -4.33 2.54
CA ARG A 119 0.12 -3.04 3.20
C ARG A 119 -1.36 -2.84 3.40
N THR A 120 -1.70 -2.00 4.37
CA THR A 120 -3.07 -1.60 4.66
C THR A 120 -3.36 -0.23 4.07
N PHE A 121 -4.57 -0.07 3.55
CA PHE A 121 -5.16 1.20 3.19
C PHE A 121 -6.38 1.41 4.08
N THR A 122 -6.34 2.43 4.91
CA THR A 122 -7.33 2.64 5.98
C THR A 122 -7.94 4.04 5.90
N ILE A 123 -9.27 4.10 5.97
CA ILE A 123 -10.02 5.33 6.23
C ILE A 123 -10.55 5.23 7.67
N PRO A 124 -10.18 6.15 8.58
CA PRO A 124 -10.67 6.07 9.95
C PRO A 124 -12.20 6.24 9.99
N ASP A 125 -12.83 5.57 10.96
CA ASP A 125 -14.27 5.71 11.19
C ASP A 125 -14.63 7.14 11.61
N ALA A 126 -15.84 7.57 11.26
CA ALA A 126 -16.39 8.83 11.77
C ALA A 126 -16.37 8.86 13.31
N PRO A 127 -16.11 10.02 13.93
CA PRO A 127 -16.39 10.21 15.34
C PRO A 127 -17.86 9.85 15.64
N LEU A 128 -18.12 9.24 16.79
CA LEU A 128 -19.49 8.95 17.21
C LEU A 128 -20.32 10.24 17.25
N VAL A 129 -21.56 10.16 16.74
CA VAL A 129 -22.53 11.25 16.89
C VAL A 129 -22.97 11.28 18.35
N ASP A 130 -22.77 12.43 18.99
CA ASP A 130 -23.30 12.70 20.32
C ASP A 130 -24.35 13.81 20.22
N LEU A 131 -25.52 13.58 20.83
CA LEU A 131 -26.65 14.50 20.83
C LEU A 131 -26.91 14.93 22.26
N THR A 132 -26.60 16.19 22.56
CA THR A 132 -26.97 16.85 23.80
C THR A 132 -28.37 17.41 23.64
N LEU A 133 -29.30 16.86 24.42
CA LEU A 133 -30.66 17.36 24.50
C LEU A 133 -30.76 18.39 25.62
N PRO A 134 -31.53 19.47 25.43
CA PRO A 134 -31.82 20.40 26.50
C PRO A 134 -32.67 19.71 27.57
N ALA A 135 -32.45 20.04 28.84
CA ALA A 135 -33.29 19.55 29.91
C ALA A 135 -34.72 20.11 29.77
N ASP A 136 -35.72 19.36 30.23
CA ASP A 136 -37.11 19.84 30.22
C ASP A 136 -37.22 21.17 30.98
N TYR A 137 -37.70 22.21 30.28
CA TYR A 137 -37.93 23.50 30.88
C TYR A 137 -39.37 23.58 31.43
N THR A 138 -39.51 23.94 32.70
CA THR A 138 -40.80 24.31 33.30
C THR A 138 -40.77 25.79 33.63
N GLY A 139 -41.58 26.58 32.92
CA GLY A 139 -41.71 28.01 33.15
C GLY A 139 -42.48 28.35 34.42
N THR A 140 -42.50 29.64 34.76
CA THR A 140 -43.36 30.17 35.82
C THR A 140 -44.73 30.57 35.23
N GLU A 141 -45.78 30.51 36.03
CA GLU A 141 -47.12 30.91 35.59
C GLU A 141 -47.19 32.41 35.23
N CYS A 142 -48.10 32.77 34.32
CA CYS A 142 -48.41 34.15 33.92
C CYS A 142 -47.22 34.98 33.37
N MET A 143 -46.28 34.33 32.67
CA MET A 143 -45.24 35.01 31.88
C MET A 143 -45.85 35.79 30.70
N THR A 144 -45.15 36.84 30.26
CA THR A 144 -45.49 37.54 29.00
C THR A 144 -45.08 36.70 27.80
N GLN A 145 -45.67 36.98 26.63
CA GLN A 145 -45.31 36.28 25.40
C GLN A 145 -43.82 36.41 25.06
N ASP A 146 -43.25 37.61 25.23
CA ASP A 146 -41.83 37.85 24.95
C ASP A 146 -40.91 37.03 25.87
N ALA A 147 -41.28 36.86 27.14
CA ALA A 147 -40.50 36.06 28.09
C ALA A 147 -40.58 34.56 27.78
N VAL A 148 -41.74 34.07 27.35
CA VAL A 148 -41.90 32.68 26.90
C VAL A 148 -41.10 32.42 25.63
N ASN A 149 -41.14 33.34 24.65
CA ASN A 149 -40.35 33.22 23.43
C ASN A 149 -38.86 33.18 23.74
N THR A 150 -38.38 34.07 24.62
CA THR A 150 -36.96 34.10 25.05
C THR A 150 -36.55 32.77 25.70
N ALA A 151 -37.35 32.26 26.65
CA ALA A 151 -37.05 31.00 27.33
C ALA A 151 -37.07 29.79 26.38
N PHE A 152 -37.95 29.80 25.37
CA PHE A 152 -37.99 28.77 24.34
C PHE A 152 -36.76 28.83 23.42
N ASP A 153 -36.35 30.04 23.00
CA ASP A 153 -35.16 30.24 22.17
C ASP A 153 -33.89 29.80 22.93
N ASP A 154 -33.78 30.14 24.22
CA ASP A 154 -32.68 29.70 25.09
C ASP A 154 -32.65 28.17 25.24
N TRP A 155 -33.80 27.55 25.54
CA TRP A 155 -33.92 26.09 25.65
C TRP A 155 -33.56 25.38 24.34
N LEU A 156 -33.95 25.92 23.19
CA LEU A 156 -33.61 25.35 21.90
C LEU A 156 -32.11 25.47 21.60
N ALA A 157 -31.46 26.56 22.04
CA ALA A 157 -30.03 26.79 21.85
C ALA A 157 -29.14 25.81 22.66
N ASP A 158 -29.66 25.24 23.75
CA ASP A 158 -28.99 24.20 24.53
C ASP A 158 -28.93 22.84 23.80
N ALA A 159 -29.75 22.64 22.75
CA ALA A 159 -29.64 21.47 21.90
C ALA A 159 -28.38 21.53 21.04
N ALA A 160 -27.51 20.54 21.16
CA ALA A 160 -26.26 20.47 20.40
C ALA A 160 -26.01 19.06 19.90
N SER A 161 -25.35 18.95 18.74
CA SER A 161 -24.78 17.69 18.28
C SER A 161 -23.29 17.86 17.98
N THR A 162 -22.54 16.79 18.21
CA THR A 162 -21.11 16.72 17.86
C THR A 162 -20.77 15.38 17.24
N GLY A 163 -19.60 15.31 16.59
CA GLY A 163 -19.14 14.11 15.89
C GLY A 163 -19.89 13.87 14.58
N GLY A 164 -19.88 12.62 14.12
CA GLY A 164 -20.42 12.23 12.83
C GLY A 164 -19.63 12.77 11.64
N CYS A 165 -20.25 12.53 10.48
CA CYS A 165 -19.91 12.99 9.15
C CYS A 165 -21.23 13.21 8.39
#